data_AF-A0A0F9G215-F1
#
_entry.id   AF-A0A0F9G215-F1
#
_cell.length_a   1.000
_cell.length_b   1.000
_cell.length_c   1.000
_cell.angle_alpha   90.00
_cell.angle_beta   90.00
_cell.angle_gamma   90.00
#
_symmetry.space_group_name_H-M   'P 1'
#
loop_
_entity.id
_entity.type
_entity.pdbx_description
1 polymer ?
#
loop_
_entity_poly.entity_id
_entity_poly.type
_entity_poly.pdbx_seq_one_letter_code
_entity_poly.pdbx_strand_id
1 'polypeptide(L)'
;MDIKALQIEARSAVKKAQNTNDLEEVRVVYLGRKNGKVITLLRSLKDMSLTERRQVGPKANTLRHELEELIKRRGNELQEKNAAMNVDVTRPGDKVRVGHLHPLTQIEREVRDIFTSLNFSVLEGPEIESDYYNFDALNIPPNHPARDMWDTFWLKQPSIKKDKSLLRTHT
;
A
#
# COMPACT_ATOMS: atom_id res chain seq x y z
N MET A 1 -17.29 -44.33 -30.50
CA MET A 1 -16.16 -43.49 -30.03
C MET A 1 -15.22 -44.38 -29.23
N ASP A 2 -13.92 -44.40 -29.57
CA ASP A 2 -12.94 -45.18 -28.81
C ASP A 2 -12.56 -44.45 -27.52
N ILE A 3 -12.88 -45.06 -26.38
CA ILE A 3 -12.58 -44.52 -25.04
C ILE A 3 -11.07 -44.34 -24.84
N LYS A 4 -10.24 -45.19 -25.46
CA LYS A 4 -8.78 -45.10 -25.35
C LYS A 4 -8.24 -43.87 -26.08
N ALA A 5 -8.76 -43.56 -27.26
CA ALA A 5 -8.37 -42.37 -28.01
C ALA A 5 -8.69 -41.08 -27.24
N LEU A 6 -9.90 -41.03 -26.64
CA LEU A 6 -10.33 -39.89 -25.83
C LEU A 6 -9.46 -39.72 -24.57
N GLN A 7 -9.05 -40.81 -23.93
CA GLN A 7 -8.16 -40.79 -22.78
C GLN A 7 -6.78 -40.23 -23.12
N ILE A 8 -6.21 -40.60 -24.27
CA ILE A 8 -4.90 -40.10 -24.73
C ILE A 8 -4.99 -38.61 -25.07
N GLU A 9 -6.04 -38.19 -25.79
CA GLU A 9 -6.27 -36.79 -26.17
C GLU A 9 -6.40 -35.89 -24.92
N ALA A 10 -7.23 -36.31 -23.96
CA ALA A 10 -7.48 -35.56 -22.74
C ALA A 10 -6.22 -35.48 -21.84
N ARG A 11 -5.46 -36.58 -21.70
CA ARG A 11 -4.18 -36.57 -20.97
C ARG A 11 -3.13 -35.65 -21.62
N SER A 12 -3.08 -35.62 -22.95
CA SER A 12 -2.20 -34.73 -23.70
C SER A 12 -2.59 -33.27 -23.50
N ALA A 13 -3.88 -32.95 -23.55
CA ALA A 13 -4.40 -31.61 -23.33
C ALA A 13 -4.09 -31.09 -21.92
N VAL A 14 -4.28 -31.91 -20.88
CA VAL A 14 -3.92 -31.54 -19.49
C VAL A 14 -2.42 -31.28 -19.34
N LYS A 15 -1.57 -32.09 -20.01
CA LYS A 15 -0.10 -31.86 -19.98
C LYS A 15 0.32 -30.58 -20.70
N LYS A 16 -0.39 -30.18 -21.75
CA LYS A 16 -0.09 -28.97 -22.53
C LYS A 16 -0.51 -27.67 -21.84
N ALA A 17 -1.43 -27.73 -20.88
CA ALA A 17 -1.85 -26.55 -20.12
C ALA A 17 -0.67 -25.94 -19.33
N GLN A 18 -0.38 -24.66 -19.59
CA GLN A 18 0.73 -23.93 -18.99
C GLN A 18 0.29 -22.96 -17.90
N ASN A 19 -0.97 -22.53 -17.92
CA ASN A 19 -1.54 -21.59 -16.96
C ASN A 19 -2.89 -22.10 -16.43
N THR A 20 -3.42 -21.45 -15.40
CA THR A 20 -4.69 -21.84 -14.76
C THR A 20 -5.90 -21.68 -15.69
N ASN A 21 -5.82 -20.77 -16.65
CA ASN A 21 -6.89 -20.52 -17.62
C ASN A 21 -6.95 -21.65 -18.67
N ASP A 22 -5.81 -22.07 -19.22
CA ASP A 22 -5.70 -23.21 -20.12
C ASP A 22 -6.25 -24.50 -19.46
N LEU A 23 -5.97 -24.68 -18.18
CA LEU A 23 -6.45 -25.83 -17.40
C LEU A 23 -7.98 -25.83 -17.28
N GLU A 24 -8.58 -24.66 -17.05
CA GLU A 24 -10.04 -24.50 -17.01
C GLU A 24 -10.68 -24.72 -18.38
N GLU A 25 -10.07 -24.26 -19.47
CA GLU A 25 -10.53 -24.57 -20.82
C GLU A 25 -10.55 -26.08 -21.09
N VAL A 26 -9.49 -26.79 -20.71
CA VAL A 26 -9.43 -28.26 -20.79
C VAL A 26 -10.53 -28.89 -19.94
N ARG A 27 -10.78 -28.39 -18.72
CA ARG A 27 -11.87 -28.87 -17.87
C ARG A 27 -13.23 -28.69 -18.54
N VAL A 28 -13.50 -27.55 -19.18
CA VAL A 28 -14.77 -27.29 -19.86
C VAL A 28 -14.96 -28.20 -21.08
N VAL A 29 -13.92 -28.38 -21.90
CA VAL A 29 -13.97 -29.21 -23.12
C VAL A 29 -14.24 -30.69 -22.82
N TYR A 30 -13.65 -31.24 -21.76
CA TYR A 30 -13.76 -32.67 -21.45
C TYR A 30 -14.81 -32.98 -20.38
N LEU A 31 -14.93 -32.16 -19.33
CA LEU A 31 -15.79 -32.37 -18.16
C LEU A 31 -16.95 -31.36 -18.04
N GLY A 32 -17.17 -30.48 -19.03
CA GLY A 32 -18.24 -29.48 -18.99
C GLY A 32 -19.65 -30.08 -18.96
N ARG A 33 -20.51 -29.59 -18.06
CA ARG A 33 -21.86 -30.15 -17.81
C ARG A 33 -22.80 -30.19 -19.02
N LYS A 34 -22.62 -29.29 -20.00
CA LYS A 34 -23.45 -29.20 -21.21
C LYS A 34 -22.80 -29.85 -22.44
N ASN A 35 -21.50 -29.61 -22.68
CA ASN A 35 -20.81 -29.97 -23.93
C ASN A 35 -19.55 -30.83 -23.73
N GLY A 36 -19.28 -31.29 -22.50
CA GLY A 36 -18.06 -32.04 -22.21
C GLY A 36 -18.03 -33.38 -22.93
N LYS A 37 -16.97 -33.67 -23.68
CA LYS A 37 -16.83 -34.92 -24.46
C LYS A 37 -17.09 -36.18 -23.60
N VAL A 38 -16.65 -36.20 -22.33
CA VAL A 38 -16.84 -37.32 -21.40
C VAL A 38 -18.28 -37.39 -20.87
N ILE A 39 -18.92 -36.24 -20.63
CA ILE A 39 -20.32 -36.17 -20.15
C ILE A 39 -21.30 -36.55 -21.28
N THR A 40 -21.02 -36.16 -22.52
CA THR A 40 -21.79 -36.58 -23.69
C THR A 40 -21.69 -38.09 -23.91
N LEU A 41 -20.49 -38.68 -23.71
CA LEU A 41 -20.29 -40.13 -23.71
C LEU A 41 -21.09 -40.84 -22.60
N LEU A 42 -21.15 -40.25 -21.39
CA LEU A 42 -21.94 -40.78 -20.28
C LEU A 42 -23.46 -40.66 -20.53
N ARG A 43 -23.91 -39.61 -21.22
CA ARG A 43 -25.33 -39.45 -21.60
C ARG A 43 -25.75 -40.44 -22.69
N SER A 44 -24.91 -40.69 -23.69
CA SER A 44 -25.22 -41.64 -24.76
C SER A 44 -25.31 -43.09 -24.28
N LEU A 45 -24.82 -43.41 -23.06
CA LEU A 45 -25.11 -44.68 -22.39
C LEU A 45 -26.62 -44.91 -22.18
N LYS A 46 -27.46 -43.86 -22.18
CA LYS A 46 -28.92 -43.98 -22.05
C LYS A 46 -29.55 -44.76 -23.21
N ASP A 47 -28.94 -44.69 -24.40
CA ASP A 47 -29.49 -45.21 -25.65
C ASP A 47 -28.83 -46.54 -26.08
N MET A 48 -27.89 -47.07 -25.27
CA MET A 48 -27.17 -48.32 -25.53
C MET A 48 -27.86 -49.56 -24.96
N SER A 49 -27.59 -50.72 -25.56
CA SER A 49 -28.07 -52.02 -25.10
C SER A 49 -27.50 -52.40 -23.71
N LEU A 50 -28.19 -53.29 -22.99
CA LEU A 50 -27.83 -53.67 -21.60
C LEU A 50 -26.42 -54.27 -21.48
N THR A 51 -25.96 -54.97 -22.53
CA THR A 51 -24.64 -55.60 -22.63
C THR A 51 -23.54 -54.58 -22.86
N GLU A 52 -23.75 -53.61 -23.75
CA GLU A 52 -22.80 -52.52 -24.03
C GLU A 52 -22.71 -51.55 -22.85
N ARG A 53 -23.84 -51.21 -22.21
CA ARG A 53 -23.87 -50.34 -21.03
C ARG A 53 -23.04 -50.90 -19.88
N ARG A 54 -23.04 -52.23 -19.67
CA ARG A 54 -22.21 -52.91 -18.65
C ARG A 54 -20.71 -52.83 -18.94
N GLN A 55 -20.28 -52.79 -20.20
CA GLN A 55 -18.86 -52.70 -20.55
C GLN A 55 -18.33 -51.27 -20.63
N VAL A 56 -19.14 -50.34 -21.12
CA VAL A 56 -18.73 -48.95 -21.41
C VAL A 56 -18.92 -48.03 -20.20
N GLY A 57 -19.96 -48.26 -19.38
CA GLY A 57 -20.27 -47.43 -18.21
C GLY A 57 -19.12 -47.33 -17.18
N PRO A 58 -18.56 -48.47 -16.71
CA PRO A 58 -17.44 -48.44 -15.77
C PRO A 58 -16.22 -47.71 -16.34
N LYS A 59 -15.88 -47.97 -17.61
CA LYS A 59 -14.73 -47.35 -18.30
C LYS A 59 -14.88 -45.83 -18.46
N ALA A 60 -16.10 -45.36 -18.70
CA ALA A 60 -16.39 -43.93 -18.80
C ALA A 60 -16.30 -43.24 -17.43
N ASN A 61 -16.77 -43.89 -16.36
CA ASN A 61 -16.66 -43.36 -15.00
C ASN A 61 -15.21 -43.34 -14.50
N THR A 62 -14.41 -44.37 -14.78
CA THR A 62 -12.98 -44.37 -14.45
C THR A 62 -12.24 -43.27 -15.19
N LEU A 63 -12.54 -43.07 -16.48
CA LEU A 63 -11.96 -41.98 -17.27
C LEU A 63 -12.29 -40.60 -16.69
N ARG A 64 -13.54 -40.39 -16.26
CA ARG A 64 -13.97 -39.14 -15.60
C ARG A 64 -13.14 -38.88 -14.33
N HIS A 65 -13.04 -39.87 -13.45
CA HIS A 65 -12.29 -39.74 -12.20
C HIS A 65 -10.79 -39.52 -12.43
N GLU A 66 -10.18 -40.23 -13.39
CA GLU A 66 -8.77 -40.00 -13.75
C GLU A 66 -8.52 -38.58 -14.24
N LEU A 67 -9.43 -38.02 -15.04
CA LEU A 67 -9.30 -36.66 -15.54
C LEU A 67 -9.50 -35.61 -14.45
N GLU A 68 -10.44 -35.82 -13.54
CA GLU A 68 -10.63 -34.97 -12.36
C GLU A 68 -9.37 -34.91 -11.50
N GLU A 69 -8.77 -36.07 -11.22
CA GLU A 69 -7.50 -36.17 -10.47
C GLU A 69 -6.32 -35.50 -11.21
N LEU A 70 -6.18 -35.75 -12.51
CA LEU A 70 -5.11 -35.16 -13.31
C LEU A 70 -5.20 -33.63 -13.39
N ILE A 71 -6.41 -33.10 -13.58
CA ILE A 71 -6.66 -31.65 -13.60
C ILE A 71 -6.34 -31.06 -12.23
N LYS A 72 -6.81 -31.69 -11.14
CA LYS A 72 -6.53 -31.22 -9.77
C LYS A 72 -5.04 -31.20 -9.47
N ARG A 73 -4.30 -32.28 -9.79
CA ARG A 73 -2.86 -32.37 -9.59
C ARG A 73 -2.12 -31.28 -10.37
N ARG A 74 -2.47 -31.11 -11.65
CA ARG A 74 -1.84 -30.10 -12.51
C ARG A 74 -2.15 -28.68 -12.05
N GLY A 75 -3.35 -28.43 -11.52
CA GLY A 75 -3.73 -27.16 -10.91
C GLY A 75 -2.85 -26.81 -9.71
N ASN A 76 -2.60 -27.77 -8.81
CA ASN A 76 -1.71 -27.57 -7.66
C ASN A 76 -0.26 -27.28 -8.10
N GLU A 77 0.28 -28.03 -9.08
CA GLU A 77 1.62 -27.80 -9.63
C GLU A 77 1.78 -26.38 -10.21
N LEU A 78 0.74 -25.86 -10.88
CA LEU A 78 0.76 -24.52 -11.47
C LEU A 78 0.62 -23.42 -10.40
N GLN A 79 -0.14 -23.66 -9.33
CA GLN A 79 -0.24 -22.73 -8.20
C GLN A 79 1.07 -22.62 -7.43
N GLU A 80 1.75 -23.74 -7.15
CA GLU A 80 3.06 -23.74 -6.48
C GLU A 80 4.13 -23.01 -7.31
N LYS A 81 4.11 -23.18 -8.64
CA LYS A 81 5.01 -22.43 -9.54
C LYS A 81 4.79 -20.91 -9.50
N ASN A 82 3.54 -20.46 -9.41
CA ASN A 82 3.23 -19.03 -9.36
C ASN A 82 3.50 -18.41 -7.98
N ALA A 83 3.40 -19.20 -6.91
CA ALA A 83 3.74 -18.76 -5.54
C ALA A 83 5.25 -18.52 -5.35
N ALA A 84 6.10 -19.11 -6.21
CA ALA A 84 7.55 -18.92 -6.22
C ALA A 84 8.01 -17.60 -6.89
N MET A 85 7.20 -16.53 -6.83
CA MET A 85 7.69 -15.19 -7.15
C MET A 85 8.63 -14.73 -6.03
N ASN A 86 9.93 -14.95 -6.21
CA ASN A 86 10.99 -14.43 -5.36
C ASN A 86 11.07 -12.90 -5.50
N VAL A 87 10.26 -12.18 -4.72
CA VAL A 87 10.37 -10.72 -4.58
C VAL A 87 11.34 -10.42 -3.45
N ASP A 88 12.36 -9.63 -3.75
CA ASP A 88 13.29 -9.12 -2.74
C ASP A 88 12.60 -8.04 -1.89
N VAL A 89 12.18 -8.44 -0.68
CA VAL A 89 11.52 -7.57 0.30
C VAL A 89 12.45 -6.51 0.91
N THR A 90 13.77 -6.64 0.72
CA THR A 90 14.75 -5.65 1.19
C THR A 90 14.97 -4.51 0.20
N ARG A 91 14.48 -4.67 -1.04
CA ARG A 91 14.63 -3.65 -2.08
C ARG A 91 13.91 -2.37 -1.66
N PRO A 92 14.60 -1.21 -1.64
CA PRO A 92 13.96 0.05 -1.31
C PRO A 92 12.86 0.35 -2.33
N GLY A 93 11.65 0.59 -1.84
CA GLY A 93 10.53 1.07 -2.65
C GLY A 93 10.67 2.55 -3.00
N ASP A 94 9.74 3.03 -3.82
CA ASP A 94 9.65 4.45 -4.15
C ASP A 94 9.28 5.27 -2.90
N LYS A 95 10.23 6.08 -2.43
CA LYS A 95 10.03 6.91 -1.24
C LYS A 95 9.26 8.18 -1.60
N VAL A 96 8.20 8.47 -0.84
CA VAL A 96 7.54 9.78 -0.88
C VAL A 96 8.45 10.80 -0.18
N ARG A 97 8.66 11.96 -0.81
CA ARG A 97 9.46 13.03 -0.21
C ARG A 97 8.70 13.65 0.97
N VAL A 98 9.29 13.58 2.15
CA VAL A 98 8.79 14.26 3.35
C VAL A 98 9.57 15.56 3.62
N GLY A 99 8.87 16.57 4.12
CA GLY A 99 9.48 17.81 4.61
C GLY A 99 10.19 17.61 5.95
N HIS A 100 11.00 18.58 6.33
CA HIS A 100 11.69 18.60 7.63
C HIS A 100 11.41 19.93 8.34
N LEU A 101 11.41 19.92 9.67
CA LEU A 101 11.33 21.14 10.46
C LEU A 101 12.67 21.88 10.40
N HIS A 102 12.62 23.20 10.38
CA HIS A 102 13.82 24.02 10.48
C HIS A 102 14.53 23.75 11.82
N PRO A 103 15.88 23.69 11.89
CA PRO A 103 16.61 23.40 13.12
C PRO A 103 16.22 24.32 14.29
N LEU A 104 16.03 25.61 14.03
CA LEU A 104 15.58 26.56 15.07
C LEU A 104 14.23 26.18 15.66
N THR A 105 13.27 25.73 14.84
CA THR A 105 11.96 25.27 15.31
C THR A 105 12.08 24.00 16.15
N GLN A 106 13.05 23.13 15.87
CA GLN A 106 13.29 21.92 16.67
C GLN A 106 13.81 22.29 18.06
N ILE A 107 14.81 23.18 18.12
CA ILE A 107 15.38 23.65 19.39
C ILE A 107 14.37 24.46 20.20
N GLU A 108 13.62 25.36 19.56
CA GLU A 108 12.56 26.14 20.21
C GLU A 108 11.52 25.22 20.86
N ARG A 109 11.09 24.17 20.15
CA ARG A 109 10.16 23.17 20.69
C ARG A 109 10.75 22.42 21.86
N GLU A 110 11.99 21.96 21.76
CA GLU A 110 12.66 21.24 22.84
C GLU A 110 12.77 22.10 24.12
N VAL A 111 13.20 23.36 23.99
CA VAL A 111 13.27 24.30 25.11
C VAL A 111 11.88 24.52 25.72
N ARG A 112 10.87 24.72 24.88
CA ARG A 112 9.49 24.93 25.32
C ARG A 112 8.92 23.71 26.05
N ASP A 113 9.24 22.51 25.59
CA ASP A 113 8.79 21.25 26.21
C ASP A 113 9.41 21.07 27.60
N ILE A 114 10.68 21.47 27.78
CA ILE A 114 11.33 21.48 29.10
C ILE A 114 10.60 22.42 30.06
N PHE A 115 10.35 23.68 29.69
CA PHE A 115 9.72 24.65 30.60
C PHE A 115 8.23 24.36 30.84
N THR A 116 7.50 23.86 29.86
CA THR A 116 6.10 23.45 30.05
C THR A 116 5.98 22.26 31.00
N SER A 117 6.97 21.35 31.03
CA SER A 117 7.03 20.28 32.04
C SER A 117 7.19 20.81 33.48
N LEU A 118 7.72 22.02 33.63
CA LEU A 118 7.84 22.75 34.89
C LEU A 118 6.63 23.66 35.17
N ASN A 119 5.54 23.49 34.41
CA ASN A 119 4.29 24.24 34.54
C ASN A 119 4.39 25.74 34.19
N PHE A 120 5.35 26.11 33.33
CA PHE A 120 5.38 27.44 32.70
C PHE A 120 4.43 27.49 31.50
N SER A 121 3.88 28.68 31.24
CA SER A 121 3.04 28.96 30.08
C SER A 121 3.84 29.68 28.99
N VAL A 122 3.46 29.44 27.74
CA VAL A 122 4.12 30.03 26.56
C VAL A 122 3.28 31.21 26.10
N LEU A 123 3.91 32.38 25.97
CA LEU A 123 3.30 33.61 25.50
C LEU A 123 4.12 34.17 24.34
N GLU A 124 3.41 34.72 23.35
CA GLU A 124 4.01 35.41 22.21
C GLU A 124 3.63 36.89 22.26
N GLY A 125 4.58 37.76 21.91
CA GLY A 125 4.39 39.20 21.76
C GLY A 125 4.62 39.65 20.31
N PRO A 126 4.25 40.90 19.97
CA PRO A 126 4.50 41.46 18.64
C PRO A 126 6.01 41.61 18.38
N GLU A 127 6.41 41.58 17.11
CA GLU A 127 7.80 41.84 16.71
C GLU A 127 8.13 43.33 16.61
N ILE A 128 7.10 44.16 16.36
CA ILE A 128 7.18 45.62 16.41
C ILE A 128 6.69 46.06 17.78
N GLU A 129 7.58 46.68 18.55
CA GLU A 129 7.33 47.07 19.92
C GLU A 129 7.45 48.60 20.11
N SER A 130 6.96 49.11 21.24
CA SER A 130 7.20 50.48 21.67
C SER A 130 8.52 50.62 22.44
N ASP A 131 9.10 51.81 22.40
CA ASP A 131 10.28 52.17 23.21
C ASP A 131 10.08 51.88 24.71
N TYR A 132 8.85 52.10 25.19
CA TYR A 132 8.50 51.87 26.59
C TYR A 132 8.60 50.39 26.97
N TYR A 133 7.99 49.48 26.20
CA TYR A 133 7.98 48.05 26.55
C TYR A 133 9.32 47.37 26.30
N ASN A 134 10.07 47.79 25.26
CA ASN A 134 11.38 47.19 24.97
C ASN A 134 12.51 47.71 25.88
N PHE A 135 12.37 48.90 26.51
CA PHE A 135 13.45 49.48 27.31
C PHE A 135 13.00 50.13 28.63
N ASP A 136 12.12 51.12 28.61
CA ASP A 136 11.82 51.91 29.82
C ASP A 136 11.24 51.04 30.95
N ALA A 137 10.31 50.14 30.63
CA ALA A 137 9.70 49.21 31.57
C ALA A 137 10.71 48.20 32.16
N LEU A 138 11.84 48.00 31.49
CA LEU A 138 12.94 47.13 31.91
C LEU A 138 14.07 47.90 32.61
N ASN A 139 13.77 49.12 33.07
CA ASN A 139 14.70 50.00 33.77
C ASN A 139 15.90 50.45 32.92
N ILE A 140 15.68 50.62 31.61
CA ILE A 140 16.68 51.12 30.66
C ILE A 140 16.23 52.49 30.13
N PRO A 141 16.54 53.60 30.85
CA PRO A 141 16.10 54.93 30.44
C PRO A 141 16.79 55.41 29.14
N PRO A 142 16.30 56.49 28.49
CA PRO A 142 16.79 56.95 27.18
C PRO A 142 18.30 57.22 27.09
N ASN A 143 18.93 57.62 28.19
CA ASN A 143 20.37 57.93 28.24
C ASN A 143 21.22 56.75 28.77
N HIS A 144 20.65 55.56 28.87
CA HIS A 144 21.35 54.40 29.40
C HIS A 144 22.25 53.77 28.33
N PRO A 145 23.55 53.52 28.60
CA PRO A 145 24.48 52.95 27.62
C PRO A 145 24.04 51.61 27.03
N ALA A 146 23.24 50.84 27.79
CA ALA A 146 22.69 49.57 27.29
C ALA A 146 21.79 49.74 26.05
N ARG A 147 21.18 50.91 25.79
CA ARG A 147 20.37 51.11 24.58
C ARG A 147 21.19 51.05 23.30
N ASP A 148 22.45 51.50 23.38
CA ASP A 148 23.38 51.49 22.26
C ASP A 148 23.99 50.10 22.03
N MET A 149 23.83 49.16 22.96
CA MET A 149 24.37 47.79 22.82
C MET A 149 23.57 46.89 21.87
N TRP A 150 22.31 47.22 21.59
CA TRP A 150 21.38 46.33 20.88
C TRP A 150 21.21 46.64 19.39
N ASP A 151 21.92 47.62 18.83
CA ASP A 151 21.84 48.04 17.42
C ASP A 151 20.38 48.12 16.91
N THR A 152 19.56 48.86 17.66
CA THR A 152 18.10 48.82 17.53
C THR A 152 17.63 49.40 16.17
N PHE A 153 16.79 48.63 15.46
CA PHE A 153 16.12 49.11 14.24
C PHE A 153 14.88 49.94 14.57
N TRP A 154 15.01 51.26 14.42
CA TRP A 154 13.91 52.21 14.63
C TRP A 154 13.03 52.35 13.39
N LEU A 155 11.71 52.29 13.59
CA LEU A 155 10.73 52.44 12.53
C LEU A 155 10.30 53.89 12.38
N LYS A 156 10.28 54.39 11.15
CA LYS A 156 9.76 55.72 10.83
C LYS A 156 8.22 55.71 10.97
N GLN A 157 7.71 56.42 11.96
CA GLN A 157 6.26 56.58 12.13
C GLN A 157 5.75 57.87 11.47
N PRO A 158 4.51 57.87 10.93
CA PRO A 158 3.76 59.10 10.69
C PRO A 158 3.40 59.76 12.03
N SER A 159 3.39 61.08 12.06
CA SER A 159 3.48 61.99 13.22
C SER A 159 2.40 61.89 14.33
N ILE A 160 1.60 60.83 14.37
CA ILE A 160 0.36 60.73 15.17
C ILE A 160 0.53 59.90 16.45
N LYS A 161 1.57 59.05 16.56
CA LYS A 161 1.85 58.28 17.79
C LYS A 161 2.97 58.95 18.61
N LYS A 162 2.77 59.04 19.92
CA LYS A 162 3.72 59.63 20.88
C LYS A 162 4.94 58.74 21.14
N ASP A 163 4.77 57.42 21.02
CA ASP A 163 5.82 56.46 21.35
C ASP A 163 6.53 55.97 20.10
N LYS A 164 7.87 56.05 20.12
CA LYS A 164 8.74 55.55 19.05
C LYS A 164 8.53 54.03 18.89
N SER A 165 8.42 53.54 17.65
CA SER A 165 8.38 52.10 17.35
C SER A 165 9.73 51.60 16.90
N LEU A 166 10.00 50.34 17.22
CA LEU A 166 11.22 49.62 16.88
C LEU A 166 10.93 48.14 16.64
N LEU A 167 11.85 47.45 15.98
CA LEU A 167 11.88 45.97 16.00
C LEU A 167 12.45 45.52 17.34
N ARG A 168 11.72 44.67 18.07
CA ARG A 168 12.12 44.24 19.42
C ARG A 168 13.52 43.64 19.40
N THR A 169 14.33 43.95 20.41
CA THR A 169 15.71 43.46 20.49
C THR A 169 15.84 42.18 21.32
N HIS A 170 14.81 41.89 22.12
CA HIS A 170 14.71 40.72 22.98
C HIS A 170 13.22 40.41 23.26
N THR A 171 12.96 39.26 23.88
CA THR A 171 11.63 38.75 24.26
C THR A 171 11.63 38.30 25.70
#